data_AF-A0A2W5YTA1-F1
#
_entry.id   AF-A0A2W5YTA1-F1
#
_cell.length_a   1.000
_cell.length_b   1.000
_cell.length_c   1.000
_cell.angle_alpha   90.00
_cell.angle_beta   90.00
_cell.angle_gamma   90.00
#
_symmetry.space_group_name_H-M   'P 1'
#
loop_
_entity.id
_entity.type
_entity.pdbx_description
1 polymer ?
#
loop_
_entity_poly.entity_id
_entity_poly.type
_entity_poly.pdbx_seq_one_letter_code
_entity_poly.pdbx_strand_id
1 'polypeptide(L)'
;MQAHAASVRTRLPARKRTSARQTGTLLAKTGTKEARDEIYTYIAIRDLLLSDAEVTTTAESLRRAATANEFVETCLQPARTPYEAQYLGEIDAASERERCRESRQRLQALRVKL
;
A
#
# COMPACT_ATOMS: atom_id res chain seq x y z
N MET A 1 25.32 51.80 51.64
CA MET A 1 25.44 50.34 51.87
C MET A 1 24.05 49.73 51.66
N GLN A 2 23.80 49.24 50.45
CA GLN A 2 23.65 47.82 50.07
C GLN A 2 22.23 47.27 50.31
N ALA A 3 21.42 47.28 49.25
CA ALA A 3 20.23 46.45 49.14
C ALA A 3 20.60 45.21 48.29
N HIS A 4 20.52 44.03 48.91
CA HIS A 4 20.79 42.74 48.29
C HIS A 4 19.70 42.38 47.27
N ALA A 5 20.09 42.27 46.00
CA ALA A 5 19.28 41.61 44.97
C ALA A 5 19.55 40.09 45.01
N ALA A 6 18.63 39.31 45.58
CA ALA A 6 18.69 37.86 45.53
C ALA A 6 18.06 37.35 44.22
N SER A 7 18.91 37.13 43.21
CA SER A 7 18.53 36.49 41.94
C SER A 7 18.35 34.98 42.15
N VAL A 8 17.11 34.52 42.33
CA VAL A 8 16.79 33.08 42.31
C VAL A 8 16.85 32.56 40.87
N ARG A 9 17.98 31.95 40.49
CA ARG A 9 18.08 31.16 39.25
C ARG A 9 17.61 29.74 39.51
N THR A 10 16.35 29.44 39.22
CA THR A 10 15.85 28.07 39.08
C THR A 10 16.44 27.46 37.80
N ARG A 11 17.43 26.58 37.94
CA ARG A 11 17.89 25.73 36.84
C ARG A 11 16.91 24.57 36.70
N LEU A 12 16.04 24.63 35.69
CA LEU A 12 15.28 23.47 35.26
C LEU A 12 16.24 22.46 34.61
N PRO A 13 16.20 21.17 34.98
CA PRO A 13 17.06 20.17 34.37
C PRO A 13 16.70 20.00 32.90
N ALA A 14 17.72 19.99 32.04
CA ALA A 14 17.56 19.76 30.61
C ALA A 14 16.92 18.38 30.38
N ARG A 15 15.66 18.40 29.89
CA ARG A 15 14.94 17.21 29.44
C ARG A 15 15.71 16.59 28.28
N LYS A 16 16.38 15.45 28.53
CA LYS A 16 16.99 14.63 27.47
C LYS A 16 15.91 14.30 26.45
N ARG A 17 15.98 14.92 25.26
CA ARG A 17 15.15 14.58 24.09
C ARG A 17 15.65 13.26 23.50
N THR A 18 15.36 12.17 24.18
CA THR A 18 15.44 10.83 23.60
C THR A 18 14.00 10.39 23.29
N SER A 19 13.77 9.85 22.09
CA SER A 19 12.51 9.23 21.64
C SER A 19 11.51 10.05 20.80
N ALA A 20 11.99 10.87 19.85
CA ALA A 20 11.16 11.25 18.69
C ALA A 20 11.53 10.43 17.43
N ARG A 21 12.80 10.01 17.31
CA ARG A 21 13.32 9.28 16.15
C ARG A 21 12.86 7.81 16.10
N GLN A 22 12.64 7.20 17.26
CA GLN A 22 12.22 5.79 17.36
C GLN A 22 10.74 5.58 17.04
N THR A 23 9.88 6.48 17.49
CA THR A 23 8.43 6.47 17.24
C THR A 23 8.09 6.71 15.77
N GLY A 24 8.75 7.66 15.10
CA GLY A 24 8.56 7.89 13.66
C GLY A 24 8.97 6.69 12.79
N THR A 25 9.99 5.95 13.20
CA THR A 25 10.48 4.78 12.46
C THR A 25 9.53 3.58 12.61
N LEU A 26 8.93 3.38 13.78
CA LEU A 26 7.95 2.31 14.01
C LEU A 26 6.64 2.59 13.28
N LEU A 27 6.12 3.82 13.36
CA LEU A 27 4.87 4.20 12.68
C LEU A 27 5.00 4.09 11.14
N ALA A 28 6.15 4.49 10.60
CA ALA A 28 6.45 4.33 9.18
C ALA A 28 6.55 2.85 8.76
N LYS A 29 7.21 2.01 9.57
CA LYS A 29 7.31 0.57 9.28
C LYS A 29 5.96 -0.13 9.29
N THR A 30 5.11 0.20 10.27
CA THR A 30 3.73 -0.28 10.33
C THR A 30 3.03 0.10 9.01
N GLY A 31 2.95 1.39 8.67
CA GLY A 31 2.24 1.83 7.45
C GLY A 31 2.73 1.19 6.14
N THR A 32 4.00 0.79 6.06
CA THR A 32 4.54 0.07 4.89
C THR A 32 4.12 -1.40 4.81
N LYS A 33 3.92 -2.05 5.96
CA LYS A 33 3.41 -3.42 6.01
C LYS A 33 1.94 -3.43 5.63
N GLU A 34 1.14 -2.57 6.25
CA GLU A 34 -0.30 -2.50 5.94
C GLU A 34 -0.53 -2.19 4.45
N ALA A 35 0.23 -1.27 3.85
CA ALA A 35 0.13 -1.01 2.42
C ALA A 35 0.41 -2.24 1.54
N ARG A 36 1.37 -3.10 1.90
CA ARG A 36 1.62 -4.35 1.15
C ARG A 36 0.50 -5.36 1.35
N ASP A 37 0.04 -5.52 2.59
CA ASP A 37 -1.06 -6.42 2.92
C ASP A 37 -2.35 -6.00 2.17
N GLU A 38 -2.58 -4.69 2.02
CA GLU A 38 -3.65 -4.14 1.19
C GLU A 38 -3.48 -4.50 -0.29
N ILE A 39 -2.29 -4.32 -0.88
CA ILE A 39 -2.04 -4.69 -2.28
C ILE A 39 -2.30 -6.20 -2.50
N TYR A 40 -1.82 -7.06 -1.60
CA TYR A 40 -2.09 -8.50 -1.67
C TYR A 40 -3.57 -8.83 -1.52
N THR A 41 -4.31 -8.06 -0.71
CA THR A 41 -5.77 -8.21 -0.60
C THR A 41 -6.46 -7.88 -1.92
N TYR A 42 -6.06 -6.81 -2.62
CA TYR A 42 -6.63 -6.47 -3.93
C TYR A 42 -6.29 -7.51 -5.00
N ILE A 43 -5.08 -8.08 -4.97
CA ILE A 43 -4.68 -9.22 -5.82
C ILE A 43 -5.63 -10.41 -5.57
N ALA A 44 -5.89 -10.76 -4.32
CA ALA A 44 -6.80 -11.86 -3.99
C ALA A 44 -8.25 -11.59 -4.44
N ILE A 45 -8.73 -10.34 -4.32
CA ILE A 45 -10.05 -9.94 -4.82
C ILE A 45 -10.13 -10.08 -6.34
N ARG A 46 -9.11 -9.63 -7.08
CA ARG A 46 -9.04 -9.81 -8.54
C ARG A 46 -9.13 -11.29 -8.90
N ASP A 47 -8.36 -12.14 -8.22
CA ASP A 47 -8.32 -13.58 -8.50
C ASP A 47 -9.69 -14.25 -8.25
N LEU A 48 -10.35 -13.89 -7.15
CA LEU A 48 -11.72 -14.33 -6.87
C LEU A 48 -12.70 -13.91 -7.97
N LEU A 49 -12.67 -12.64 -8.37
CA LEU A 49 -13.59 -12.12 -9.39
C LEU A 49 -13.33 -12.71 -10.78
N LEU A 50 -12.07 -13.02 -11.11
CA LEU A 50 -11.74 -13.74 -12.33
C LEU A 50 -12.33 -15.15 -12.30
N SER A 51 -12.17 -15.87 -11.19
CA SER A 51 -12.75 -17.20 -11.00
C SER A 51 -14.28 -17.17 -11.12
N ASP A 52 -14.94 -16.19 -10.48
CA ASP A 52 -16.38 -15.99 -10.59
C ASP A 52 -16.82 -15.75 -12.05
N ALA A 53 -16.06 -14.97 -12.81
CA ALA A 53 -16.35 -14.70 -14.22
C ALA A 53 -16.15 -15.92 -15.13
N GLU A 54 -15.20 -16.79 -14.78
CA GLU A 54 -14.98 -18.07 -15.47
C GLU A 54 -16.11 -19.07 -15.22
N VAL A 55 -16.66 -19.09 -14.00
CA VAL A 55 -17.79 -19.97 -13.64
C VAL A 55 -19.10 -19.41 -14.18
N THR A 56 -19.33 -18.11 -13.96
CA THR A 56 -20.56 -17.41 -14.34
C THR A 56 -20.22 -16.31 -15.33
N THR A 57 -20.10 -16.67 -16.61
CA THR A 57 -19.74 -15.73 -17.68
C THR A 57 -20.93 -14.84 -18.04
N THR A 58 -20.95 -13.64 -17.48
CA THR A 58 -21.94 -12.59 -17.76
C THR A 58 -21.23 -11.28 -18.04
N ALA A 59 -21.90 -10.32 -18.70
CA ALA A 59 -21.32 -9.01 -18.94
C ALA A 59 -20.87 -8.33 -17.62
N GLU A 60 -21.64 -8.49 -16.54
CA GLU A 60 -21.36 -7.87 -15.25
C GLU A 60 -20.18 -8.53 -14.51
N SER A 61 -20.10 -9.87 -14.48
CA SER A 61 -18.96 -10.56 -13.86
C SER A 61 -17.65 -10.24 -14.58
N LEU A 62 -17.67 -10.22 -15.92
CA LEU A 62 -16.53 -9.84 -16.75
C LEU A 62 -16.11 -8.38 -16.52
N ARG A 63 -17.06 -7.47 -16.33
CA ARG A 63 -16.78 -6.07 -16.02
C ARG A 63 -16.12 -5.92 -14.65
N ARG A 64 -16.66 -6.57 -13.62
CA ARG A 64 -16.10 -6.54 -12.25
C ARG A 64 -14.67 -7.08 -12.21
N ALA A 65 -14.43 -8.22 -12.86
CA ALA A 65 -13.10 -8.83 -12.95
C ALA A 65 -12.11 -7.93 -13.71
N ALA A 66 -12.54 -7.31 -14.82
CA ALA A 66 -11.71 -6.38 -15.56
C ALA A 66 -11.33 -5.15 -14.73
N THR A 67 -12.28 -4.53 -14.05
CA THR A 67 -12.03 -3.36 -13.18
C THR A 67 -11.08 -3.71 -12.03
N ALA A 68 -11.26 -4.87 -11.38
CA ALA A 68 -10.34 -5.31 -10.33
C ALA A 68 -8.92 -5.54 -10.86
N ASN A 69 -8.78 -6.12 -12.06
CA ASN A 69 -7.48 -6.31 -12.70
C ASN A 69 -6.78 -4.98 -13.03
N GLU A 70 -7.52 -4.01 -13.58
CA GLU A 70 -7.01 -2.66 -13.87
C GLU A 70 -6.58 -1.93 -12.59
N PHE A 71 -7.35 -2.08 -11.51
CA PHE A 71 -6.99 -1.51 -10.22
C PHE A 71 -5.70 -2.10 -9.68
N VAL A 72 -5.57 -3.44 -9.68
CA VAL A 72 -4.33 -4.09 -9.26
C VAL A 72 -3.14 -3.62 -10.09
N GLU A 73 -3.26 -3.55 -11.41
CA GLU A 73 -2.18 -3.07 -12.28
C GLU A 73 -1.74 -1.63 -11.96
N THR A 74 -2.66 -0.80 -11.47
CA THR A 74 -2.34 0.55 -10.96
C THR A 74 -1.52 0.49 -9.66
N CYS A 75 -1.84 -0.42 -8.75
CA CYS A 75 -1.07 -0.65 -7.52
C CYS A 75 0.34 -1.20 -7.78
N LEU A 76 0.58 -1.83 -8.93
CA LEU A 76 1.88 -2.43 -9.30
C LEU A 76 2.83 -1.48 -10.05
N GLN A 77 2.42 -0.22 -10.23
CA GLN A 77 3.29 0.79 -10.81
C GLN A 77 4.49 1.06 -9.89
N PRO A 78 5.64 1.45 -10.44
CA PRO A 78 6.81 1.81 -9.64
C PRO A 78 6.46 2.87 -8.60
N ALA A 79 7.00 2.70 -7.39
CA ALA A 79 6.74 3.61 -6.29
C ALA A 79 7.17 5.04 -6.64
N ARG A 80 6.38 6.02 -6.21
CA ARG A 80 6.65 7.45 -6.41
C ARG A 80 6.79 8.12 -5.07
N THR A 81 7.60 9.18 -5.02
CA THR A 81 7.71 10.05 -3.84
C THR A 81 6.35 10.62 -3.45
N PRO A 82 5.97 10.61 -2.15
CA PRO A 82 6.72 10.17 -0.95
C PRO A 82 6.40 8.73 -0.48
N TYR A 83 5.80 7.91 -1.32
CA TYR A 83 5.28 6.58 -0.99
C TYR A 83 6.22 5.45 -1.40
N GLU A 84 7.53 5.72 -1.47
CA GLU A 84 8.55 4.74 -1.88
C GLU A 84 8.66 3.52 -0.99
N ALA A 85 7.90 3.43 0.11
CA ALA A 85 7.88 2.26 0.98
C ALA A 85 6.51 1.54 0.98
N GLN A 86 5.50 2.08 0.28
CA GLN A 86 4.14 1.55 0.16
C GLN A 86 3.92 0.89 -1.22
N TYR A 87 4.80 -0.04 -1.57
CA TYR A 87 4.78 -0.74 -2.86
C TYR A 87 5.23 -2.19 -2.68
N LEU A 88 4.92 -3.02 -3.68
CA LEU A 88 5.49 -4.36 -3.79
C LEU A 88 6.91 -4.29 -4.34
N GLY A 89 7.79 -5.17 -3.87
CA GLY A 89 9.13 -5.28 -4.43
C GLY A 89 9.06 -5.60 -5.93
N GLU A 90 10.02 -5.09 -6.72
CA GLU A 90 9.93 -5.15 -8.19
C GLU A 90 9.81 -6.58 -8.74
N ILE A 91 10.42 -7.57 -8.08
CA ILE A 91 10.30 -8.99 -8.47
C ILE A 91 8.84 -9.44 -8.39
N ASP A 92 8.18 -9.18 -7.26
CA ASP A 92 6.78 -9.54 -7.03
C ASP A 92 5.86 -8.71 -7.93
N ALA A 93 6.13 -7.41 -8.04
CA ALA A 93 5.34 -6.50 -8.86
C ALA A 93 5.42 -6.86 -10.36
N ALA A 94 6.60 -7.24 -10.87
CA ALA A 94 6.78 -7.68 -12.25
C ALA A 94 6.02 -8.99 -12.53
N SER A 95 6.08 -9.93 -11.59
CA SER A 95 5.35 -11.21 -11.68
C SER A 95 3.84 -10.96 -11.71
N GLU A 96 3.34 -10.08 -10.84
CA GLU A 96 1.92 -9.72 -10.81
C GLU A 96 1.47 -8.91 -12.03
N ARG A 97 2.35 -8.12 -12.64
CA ARG A 97 2.05 -7.44 -13.92
C ARG A 97 1.86 -8.45 -15.06
N GLU A 98 2.64 -9.53 -15.09
CA GLU A 98 2.40 -10.61 -16.06
C GLU A 98 1.05 -11.28 -15.81
N ARG A 99 0.74 -11.63 -14.55
CA ARG A 99 -0.58 -12.19 -14.19
C ARG A 99 -1.74 -11.27 -14.58
N CYS A 100 -1.56 -9.94 -14.49
CA CYS A 100 -2.56 -8.98 -14.96
C CYS A 100 -2.76 -9.01 -16.48
N ARG A 101 -1.69 -9.24 -17.26
CA ARG A 101 -1.76 -9.43 -18.71
C ARG A 101 -2.50 -10.72 -19.06
N GLU A 102 -2.15 -11.83 -18.41
CA GLU A 102 -2.81 -13.13 -18.58
C GLU A 102 -4.30 -13.06 -18.25
N SER A 103 -4.65 -12.44 -17.12
CA SER A 103 -6.04 -12.23 -16.70
C SER A 103 -6.82 -11.41 -17.73
N ARG A 104 -6.21 -10.38 -18.31
CA ARG A 104 -6.83 -9.57 -19.37
C ARG A 104 -7.11 -10.40 -20.63
N GLN A 105 -6.14 -11.21 -21.08
CA GLN A 105 -6.33 -12.12 -22.22
C GLN A 105 -7.45 -13.12 -21.94
N ARG A 106 -7.50 -13.67 -20.72
CA ARG A 106 -8.54 -14.60 -20.30
C ARG A 106 -9.93 -13.97 -20.33
N LEU A 107 -10.08 -12.76 -19.79
CA LEU A 107 -11.34 -12.01 -19.81
C LEU A 107 -11.79 -11.67 -21.24
N GLN A 108 -10.85 -11.34 -22.13
CA GLN A 108 -11.17 -11.14 -23.55
C GLN A 108 -11.68 -12.43 -24.20
N ALA A 109 -11.02 -13.57 -23.94
CA ALA A 109 -11.45 -14.86 -24.45
C ALA A 109 -12.85 -15.27 -23.94
N LEU A 110 -13.19 -14.92 -22.70
CA LEU A 110 -14.53 -15.13 -22.16
C LEU A 110 -15.57 -14.19 -22.80
N ARG A 111 -15.22 -12.92 -23.02
CA ARG A 111 -16.11 -11.95 -23.69
C ARG A 111 -16.52 -12.37 -25.09
N VAL A 112 -15.64 -13.02 -25.83
CA VAL A 112 -15.94 -13.53 -27.19
C VAL A 112 -16.98 -14.67 -27.17
N LYS A 113 -17.13 -15.35 -26.03
CA LYS A 113 -18.06 -16.49 -25.87
C LYS A 113 -19.43 -16.07 -25.32
N LEU A 114 -19.58 -14.81 -24.91
CA LEU A 114 -20.82 -14.23 -24.38
C LEU A 114 -21.70 -13.71 -25.52
#